data_AF-A0A7C6FI15-F1
#
_entry.id   AF-A0A7C6FI15-F1
#
_cell.length_a   1.000
_cell.length_b   1.000
_cell.length_c   1.000
_cell.angle_alpha   90.00
_cell.angle_beta   90.00
_cell.angle_gamma   90.00
#
_symmetry.space_group_name_H-M   'P 1'
#
loop_
_entity.id
_entity.type
_entity.pdbx_description
1 polymer ?
#
loop_
_entity_poly.entity_id
_entity_poly.type
_entity_poly.pdbx_seq_one_letter_code
_entity_poly.pdbx_strand_id
1 'polypeptide(L)'
;MANQKLRGDISLELAKTISEQANNAFNAGSMFEDVTPTTRDLLNHWFGESYTDSRTFNFHEGQKQSILNVIYLHEVLKIKDVLDIYSKVDSDLIPFVNLADLKKEKYSYPKYAIKMATGTGKTWVMHALMIWQLLNAKHEDSYSGRYTKNFLVVAPGIIVYDRLLDAFKGKIKEGTQERDEKTNDFYSNGDLFLPEAYKEEIIRFIQNNTVTK
;
A
#
# COMPACT_ATOMS: atom_id res chain seq x y z
N MET A 1 -3.62 -35.17 17.27
CA MET A 1 -2.36 -34.71 16.63
C MET A 1 -2.42 -33.25 16.12
N ALA A 2 -3.54 -32.52 16.23
CA ALA A 2 -3.65 -31.13 15.75
C ALA A 2 -3.19 -30.04 16.76
N ASN A 3 -3.06 -30.37 18.05
CA ASN A 3 -2.87 -29.39 19.13
C ASN A 3 -1.43 -28.89 19.36
N GLN A 4 -0.45 -29.31 18.55
CA GLN A 4 0.97 -28.98 18.77
C GLN A 4 1.55 -28.04 17.71
N LYS A 5 0.81 -27.74 16.64
CA LYS A 5 1.27 -26.90 15.51
C LYS A 5 1.03 -25.39 15.70
N LEU A 6 0.20 -25.00 16.68
CA LEU A 6 -0.29 -23.62 16.89
C LEU A 6 0.58 -22.78 17.85
N ARG A 7 1.87 -23.11 17.98
CA ARG A 7 2.86 -22.28 18.69
C ARG A 7 3.58 -21.26 17.79
N GLY A 8 3.20 -21.17 16.51
CA GLY A 8 3.61 -20.08 15.63
C GLY A 8 2.91 -18.77 15.99
N ASP A 9 3.51 -17.63 15.65
CA ASP A 9 2.85 -16.33 15.74
C ASP A 9 1.66 -16.33 14.78
N ILE A 10 0.43 -16.38 15.31
CA ILE A 10 -0.84 -16.42 14.56
C ILE A 10 -0.89 -15.32 13.49
N SER A 11 -0.27 -14.17 13.78
CA SER A 11 -0.18 -13.05 12.84
C SER A 11 0.64 -13.41 11.60
N LEU A 12 1.68 -14.24 11.75
CA LEU A 12 2.48 -14.74 10.63
C LEU A 12 1.73 -15.78 9.82
N GLU A 13 0.94 -16.66 10.46
CA GLU A 13 0.10 -17.61 9.74
C GLU A 13 -0.95 -16.87 8.91
N LEU A 14 -1.65 -15.91 9.52
CA LEU A 14 -2.60 -15.05 8.81
C LEU A 14 -1.91 -14.33 7.63
N ALA A 15 -0.74 -13.72 7.84
CA ALA A 15 -0.01 -13.02 6.79
C ALA A 15 0.41 -13.93 5.64
N LYS A 16 0.77 -15.19 5.93
CA LYS A 16 1.07 -16.21 4.94
C LYS A 16 -0.18 -16.55 4.12
N THR A 17 -1.30 -16.84 4.77
CA THR A 17 -2.58 -17.14 4.12
C THR A 17 -3.07 -15.99 3.25
N ILE A 18 -2.95 -14.74 3.71
CA ILE A 18 -3.27 -13.54 2.91
C ILE A 18 -2.43 -13.52 1.63
N SER A 19 -1.12 -13.75 1.75
CA SER A 19 -0.20 -13.70 0.61
C SER A 19 -0.50 -14.80 -0.41
N GLU A 20 -0.80 -16.01 0.05
CA GLU A 20 -1.21 -17.13 -0.79
C GLU A 20 -2.50 -16.82 -1.54
N GLN A 21 -3.54 -16.35 -0.84
CA GLN A 21 -4.82 -15.99 -1.46
C GLN A 21 -4.68 -14.84 -2.47
N ALA A 22 -3.95 -13.77 -2.11
CA ALA A 22 -3.72 -12.64 -3.00
C ALA A 22 -2.95 -13.05 -4.26
N ASN A 23 -1.93 -13.88 -4.13
CA ASN A 23 -1.17 -14.40 -5.28
C ASN A 23 -2.02 -15.32 -6.16
N ASN A 24 -2.84 -16.19 -5.57
CA ASN A 24 -3.76 -17.03 -6.32
C ASN A 24 -4.75 -16.19 -7.13
N ALA A 25 -5.36 -15.17 -6.51
CA ALA A 25 -6.29 -14.28 -7.18
C ALA A 25 -5.61 -13.44 -8.29
N PHE A 26 -4.39 -12.96 -8.05
CA PHE A 26 -3.62 -12.21 -9.04
C PHE A 26 -3.22 -13.09 -10.24
N ASN A 27 -2.64 -14.27 -9.99
CA ASN A 27 -2.17 -15.18 -11.03
C ASN A 27 -3.30 -15.82 -11.82
N ALA A 28 -4.46 -16.06 -11.19
CA ALA A 28 -5.65 -16.59 -11.88
C ALA A 28 -6.41 -15.52 -12.68
N GLY A 29 -6.04 -14.25 -12.57
CA GLY A 29 -6.73 -13.14 -13.22
C GLY A 29 -7.99 -12.65 -12.48
N SER A 30 -8.53 -13.42 -11.54
CA SER A 30 -9.78 -13.08 -10.83
C SER A 30 -9.68 -11.78 -10.04
N MET A 31 -8.48 -11.43 -9.53
CA MET A 31 -8.27 -10.13 -8.88
C MET A 31 -8.61 -8.97 -9.81
N PHE A 32 -8.29 -9.06 -11.11
CA PHE A 32 -8.55 -7.98 -12.06
C PHE A 32 -10.06 -7.81 -12.35
N GLU A 33 -10.87 -8.82 -12.08
CA GLU A 33 -12.34 -8.76 -12.21
C GLU A 33 -12.98 -8.10 -10.97
N ASP A 34 -12.39 -8.29 -9.79
CA ASP A 34 -12.93 -7.85 -8.50
C ASP A 34 -12.46 -6.45 -8.04
N VAL A 35 -11.47 -5.87 -8.71
CA VAL A 35 -10.92 -4.53 -8.43
C VAL A 35 -11.53 -3.45 -9.33
N THR A 36 -11.39 -2.19 -8.91
CA THR A 36 -11.84 -1.05 -9.72
C THR A 36 -11.04 -0.94 -11.03
N PRO A 37 -11.58 -0.25 -12.07
CA PRO A 37 -10.82 0.01 -13.29
C PRO A 37 -9.48 0.72 -13.01
N THR A 38 -9.48 1.72 -12.11
CA THR A 38 -8.27 2.42 -11.69
C THR A 38 -7.23 1.49 -11.07
N THR A 39 -7.67 0.60 -10.18
CA THR A 39 -6.78 -0.39 -9.55
C THR A 39 -6.27 -1.40 -10.58
N ARG A 40 -7.11 -1.83 -11.52
CA ARG A 40 -6.71 -2.71 -12.64
C ARG A 40 -5.58 -2.08 -13.46
N ASP A 41 -5.72 -0.81 -13.82
CA ASP A 41 -4.73 -0.08 -14.61
C ASP A 41 -3.41 0.07 -13.85
N LEU A 42 -3.47 0.39 -12.55
CA LEU A 42 -2.29 0.48 -11.69
C LEU A 42 -1.58 -0.87 -11.53
N LEU A 43 -2.31 -1.96 -11.30
CA LEU A 43 -1.73 -3.30 -11.18
C LEU A 43 -1.06 -3.73 -12.49
N ASN A 44 -1.68 -3.46 -13.64
CA ASN A 44 -1.09 -3.69 -14.95
C ASN A 44 0.18 -2.86 -15.15
N HIS A 45 0.15 -1.57 -14.81
CA HIS A 45 1.32 -0.69 -14.94
C HIS A 45 2.48 -1.10 -14.01
N TRP A 46 2.19 -1.55 -12.79
CA TRP A 46 3.21 -1.90 -11.81
C TRP A 46 3.77 -3.30 -12.00
N PHE A 47 2.94 -4.27 -12.41
CA PHE A 47 3.28 -5.69 -12.35
C PHE A 47 3.03 -6.46 -13.65
N GLY A 48 2.46 -5.84 -14.68
CA GLY A 48 2.27 -6.46 -15.99
C GLY A 48 3.57 -6.53 -16.78
N GLU A 49 3.82 -7.67 -17.43
CA GLU A 49 5.08 -8.00 -18.12
C GLU A 49 5.51 -6.91 -19.12
N SER A 50 4.56 -6.38 -19.90
CA SER A 50 4.86 -5.32 -20.88
C SER A 50 5.48 -4.05 -20.25
N TYR A 51 5.08 -3.71 -19.02
CA TYR A 51 5.65 -2.57 -18.31
C TYR A 51 6.92 -2.96 -17.58
N THR A 52 6.94 -4.09 -16.89
CA THR A 52 8.11 -4.50 -16.10
C THR A 52 9.33 -4.77 -16.97
N ASP A 53 9.15 -5.31 -18.17
CA ASP A 53 10.25 -5.65 -19.07
C ASP A 53 10.88 -4.41 -19.73
N SER A 54 10.09 -3.34 -19.89
CA SER A 54 10.55 -2.08 -20.49
C SER A 54 11.17 -1.10 -19.48
N ARG A 55 10.88 -1.27 -18.18
CA ARG A 55 11.27 -0.32 -17.13
C ARG A 55 12.62 -0.68 -16.51
N THR A 56 13.46 0.34 -16.29
CA THR A 56 14.79 0.16 -15.66
C THR A 56 14.72 -0.38 -14.23
N PHE A 57 13.73 0.05 -13.44
CA PHE A 57 13.55 -0.35 -12.05
C PHE A 57 12.11 -0.71 -11.76
N ASN A 58 11.88 -1.88 -11.16
CA ASN A 58 10.54 -2.32 -10.74
C ASN A 58 10.46 -2.49 -9.21
N PHE A 59 9.24 -2.65 -8.71
CA PHE A 59 9.05 -3.04 -7.32
C PHE A 59 9.74 -4.39 -7.06
N HIS A 60 10.48 -4.48 -5.95
CA HIS A 60 11.00 -5.75 -5.47
C HIS A 60 9.83 -6.68 -5.09
N GLU A 61 10.00 -8.01 -5.18
CA GLU A 61 8.94 -8.99 -4.90
C GLU A 61 8.25 -8.77 -3.55
N GLY A 62 9.00 -8.50 -2.48
CA GLY A 62 8.43 -8.16 -1.17
C GLY A 62 7.58 -6.87 -1.15
N GLN A 63 7.90 -5.88 -2.01
CA GLN A 63 7.10 -4.65 -2.17
C GLN A 63 5.83 -4.96 -2.96
N LYS A 64 5.95 -5.70 -4.08
CA LYS A 64 4.83 -6.20 -4.88
C LYS A 64 3.84 -6.98 -4.01
N GLN A 65 4.33 -7.95 -3.22
CA GLN A 65 3.49 -8.73 -2.30
C GLN A 65 2.78 -7.84 -1.29
N SER A 66 3.47 -6.84 -0.74
CA SER A 66 2.89 -5.92 0.23
C SER A 66 1.73 -5.11 -0.38
N ILE A 67 1.90 -4.64 -1.61
CA ILE A 67 0.88 -3.90 -2.36
C ILE A 67 -0.31 -4.81 -2.68
N LEU A 68 -0.05 -6.01 -3.23
CA LEU A 68 -1.09 -6.99 -3.56
C LEU A 68 -1.91 -7.40 -2.34
N ASN A 69 -1.27 -7.67 -1.20
CA ASN A 69 -1.98 -8.05 0.01
C ASN A 69 -2.94 -6.96 0.50
N VAL A 70 -2.51 -5.70 0.47
CA VAL A 70 -3.36 -4.57 0.89
C VAL A 70 -4.53 -4.40 -0.07
N ILE A 71 -4.29 -4.41 -1.39
CA ILE A 71 -5.34 -4.28 -2.40
C ILE A 71 -6.33 -5.45 -2.31
N TYR A 72 -5.84 -6.67 -2.15
CA TYR A 72 -6.69 -7.87 -1.99
C TYR A 72 -7.62 -7.75 -0.78
N LEU A 73 -7.07 -7.41 0.39
CA LEU A 73 -7.89 -7.18 1.59
C LEU A 73 -8.90 -6.04 1.37
N HIS A 74 -8.47 -4.96 0.73
CA HIS A 74 -9.26 -3.76 0.61
C HIS A 74 -10.36 -3.87 -0.46
N GLU A 75 -10.05 -4.26 -1.69
CA GLU A 75 -11.02 -4.26 -2.80
C GLU A 75 -11.70 -5.62 -3.00
N VAL A 76 -10.95 -6.71 -2.90
CA VAL A 76 -11.47 -8.06 -3.16
C VAL A 76 -12.26 -8.57 -1.96
N LEU A 77 -11.63 -8.68 -0.78
CA LEU A 77 -12.30 -9.16 0.42
C LEU A 77 -13.19 -8.10 1.10
N LYS A 78 -13.02 -6.84 0.72
CA LYS A 78 -13.79 -5.71 1.24
C LYS A 78 -13.82 -5.66 2.78
N ILE A 79 -12.65 -5.79 3.40
CA ILE A 79 -12.51 -5.80 4.86
C ILE A 79 -13.09 -4.53 5.48
N LYS A 80 -13.84 -4.68 6.58
CA LYS A 80 -14.47 -3.58 7.34
C LYS A 80 -13.73 -3.23 8.62
N ASP A 81 -13.12 -4.21 9.28
CA ASP A 81 -12.41 -4.06 10.55
C ASP A 81 -11.37 -5.17 10.69
N VAL A 82 -10.60 -5.16 11.79
CA VAL A 82 -9.53 -6.16 11.97
C VAL A 82 -10.07 -7.58 12.17
N LEU A 83 -11.23 -7.74 12.81
CA LEU A 83 -11.84 -9.05 13.03
C LEU A 83 -12.37 -9.66 11.72
N ASP A 84 -12.87 -8.82 10.83
CA ASP A 84 -13.33 -9.21 9.49
C ASP A 84 -12.19 -9.81 8.64
N ILE A 85 -10.92 -9.41 8.89
CA ILE A 85 -9.75 -10.03 8.24
C ILE A 85 -9.68 -11.52 8.59
N TYR A 86 -9.70 -11.86 9.89
CA TYR A 86 -9.67 -13.26 10.32
C TYR A 86 -10.88 -14.02 9.78
N SER A 87 -12.06 -13.42 9.87
CA SER A 87 -13.31 -14.06 9.46
C SER A 87 -13.34 -14.43 7.96
N LYS A 88 -12.73 -13.60 7.10
CA LYS A 88 -12.74 -13.82 5.64
C LYS A 88 -11.51 -14.55 5.11
N VAL A 89 -10.36 -14.41 5.77
CA VAL A 89 -9.12 -15.04 5.34
C VAL A 89 -9.00 -16.46 5.90
N ASP A 90 -9.17 -16.61 7.21
CA ASP A 90 -8.99 -17.88 7.91
C ASP A 90 -9.73 -17.86 9.26
N SER A 91 -10.99 -18.31 9.24
CA SER A 91 -11.83 -18.35 10.44
C SER A 91 -11.32 -19.32 11.50
N ASP A 92 -10.49 -20.29 11.14
CA ASP A 92 -9.93 -21.27 12.08
C ASP A 92 -8.89 -20.63 13.01
N LEU A 93 -8.40 -19.42 12.68
CA LEU A 93 -7.53 -18.63 13.56
C LEU A 93 -8.29 -17.89 14.67
N ILE A 94 -9.60 -17.69 14.53
CA ILE A 94 -10.44 -16.91 15.46
C ILE A 94 -10.36 -17.43 16.91
N PRO A 95 -10.39 -18.74 17.19
CA PRO A 95 -10.27 -19.25 18.57
C PRO A 95 -8.93 -18.93 19.25
N PHE A 96 -7.91 -18.55 18.49
CA PHE A 96 -6.56 -18.31 18.99
C PHE A 96 -6.23 -16.83 19.20
N VAL A 97 -7.10 -15.91 18.76
CA VAL A 97 -6.90 -14.47 18.93
C VAL A 97 -7.64 -13.93 20.17
N ASN A 98 -7.15 -12.82 20.71
CA ASN A 98 -7.85 -12.12 21.79
C ASN A 98 -9.04 -11.30 21.24
N LEU A 99 -10.21 -11.92 21.17
CA LEU A 99 -11.43 -11.28 20.68
C LEU A 99 -11.82 -10.02 21.46
N ALA A 100 -11.54 -9.97 22.78
CA ALA A 100 -11.81 -8.78 23.57
C ALA A 100 -10.89 -7.60 23.17
N ASP A 101 -9.64 -7.88 22.78
CA ASP A 101 -8.74 -6.84 22.23
C ASP A 101 -9.23 -6.39 20.85
N LEU A 102 -9.58 -7.32 19.95
CA LEU A 102 -10.02 -7.01 18.58
C LEU A 102 -11.35 -6.24 18.51
N LYS A 103 -12.19 -6.32 19.55
CA LYS A 103 -13.42 -5.52 19.66
C LYS A 103 -13.21 -4.08 20.13
N LYS A 104 -11.98 -3.68 20.49
CA LYS A 104 -11.68 -2.29 20.87
C LYS A 104 -11.84 -1.35 19.67
N GLU A 105 -12.30 -0.13 19.93
CA GLU A 105 -12.55 0.91 18.92
C GLU A 105 -11.34 1.19 17.99
N LYS A 106 -10.10 1.07 18.49
CA LYS A 106 -8.88 1.21 17.67
C LYS A 106 -8.73 0.19 16.52
N TYR A 107 -9.62 -0.80 16.46
CA TYR A 107 -9.68 -1.85 15.45
C TYR A 107 -11.03 -1.94 14.74
N SER A 108 -11.98 -1.02 14.99
CA SER A 108 -13.31 -1.00 14.35
C SER A 108 -13.31 -0.37 12.95
N TYR A 109 -12.15 -0.36 12.30
CA TYR A 109 -11.92 0.12 10.94
C TYR A 109 -10.78 -0.69 10.31
N PRO A 110 -10.66 -0.72 8.97
CA PRO A 110 -9.62 -1.49 8.32
C PRO A 110 -8.24 -1.00 8.76
N LYS A 111 -7.39 -1.94 9.20
CA LYS A 111 -6.05 -1.64 9.70
C LYS A 111 -5.06 -2.67 9.17
N TYR A 112 -4.06 -2.19 8.45
CA TYR A 112 -3.06 -3.02 7.80
C TYR A 112 -1.69 -2.77 8.43
N ALA A 113 -0.96 -3.86 8.69
CA ALA A 113 0.41 -3.80 9.18
C ALA A 113 1.31 -4.55 8.21
N ILE A 114 2.37 -3.89 7.73
CA ILE A 114 3.35 -4.46 6.81
C ILE A 114 4.70 -4.45 7.50
N LYS A 115 5.25 -5.63 7.77
CA LYS A 115 6.55 -5.79 8.42
C LYS A 115 7.65 -5.87 7.35
N MET A 116 8.53 -4.87 7.31
CA MET A 116 9.62 -4.79 6.32
C MET A 116 10.92 -4.29 6.96
N ALA A 117 12.05 -4.87 6.54
CA ALA A 117 13.37 -4.46 7.01
C ALA A 117 13.75 -3.04 6.54
N THR A 118 14.70 -2.40 7.22
CA THR A 118 15.21 -1.07 6.80
C THR A 118 15.98 -1.21 5.49
N GLY A 119 15.81 -0.24 4.58
CA GLY A 119 16.45 -0.27 3.26
C GLY A 119 15.67 -1.04 2.18
N THR A 120 14.60 -1.77 2.52
CA THR A 120 13.84 -2.56 1.51
C THR A 120 12.74 -1.76 0.80
N GLY A 121 12.81 -0.43 0.82
CA GLY A 121 11.85 0.46 0.14
C GLY A 121 10.44 0.52 0.75
N LYS A 122 10.33 0.60 2.07
CA LYS A 122 9.06 0.89 2.77
C LYS A 122 8.35 2.13 2.20
N THR A 123 9.11 3.18 1.89
CA THR A 123 8.61 4.42 1.32
C THR A 123 7.97 4.21 -0.06
N TRP A 124 8.52 3.31 -0.87
CA TRP A 124 7.96 2.99 -2.19
C TRP A 124 6.60 2.30 -2.10
N VAL A 125 6.44 1.34 -1.17
CA VAL A 125 5.14 0.73 -0.89
C VAL A 125 4.14 1.78 -0.41
N MET A 126 4.56 2.69 0.47
CA MET A 126 3.73 3.80 0.91
C MET A 126 3.30 4.70 -0.25
N HIS A 127 4.21 5.09 -1.15
CA HIS A 127 3.89 5.89 -2.34
C HIS A 127 2.88 5.19 -3.25
N ALA A 128 3.08 3.91 -3.53
CA ALA A 128 2.15 3.12 -4.35
C ALA A 128 0.75 3.08 -3.73
N LEU A 129 0.65 2.81 -2.42
CA LEU A 129 -0.64 2.79 -1.73
C LEU A 129 -1.30 4.18 -1.65
N MET A 130 -0.52 5.25 -1.52
CA MET A 130 -1.04 6.63 -1.57
C MET A 130 -1.58 6.98 -2.96
N ILE A 131 -0.85 6.64 -4.03
CA ILE A 131 -1.30 6.83 -5.40
C ILE A 131 -2.59 6.03 -5.64
N TRP A 132 -2.61 4.76 -5.27
CA TRP A 132 -3.78 3.90 -5.40
C TRP A 132 -5.01 4.46 -4.67
N GLN A 133 -4.85 4.91 -3.43
CA GLN A 133 -5.94 5.53 -2.65
C GLN A 133 -6.42 6.85 -3.26
N LEU A 134 -5.48 7.71 -3.65
CA LEU A 134 -5.78 9.02 -4.26
C LEU A 134 -6.58 8.87 -5.55
N LEU A 135 -6.09 8.02 -6.47
CA LEU A 135 -6.68 7.86 -7.79
C LEU A 135 -8.05 7.20 -7.67
N ASN A 136 -8.18 6.14 -6.86
CA ASN A 136 -9.51 5.56 -6.64
C ASN A 136 -10.48 6.59 -6.10
N ALA A 137 -10.12 7.34 -5.05
CA ALA A 137 -11.00 8.39 -4.50
C ALA A 137 -11.38 9.50 -5.50
N LYS A 138 -10.59 9.72 -6.55
CA LYS A 138 -10.86 10.72 -7.60
C LYS A 138 -11.69 10.16 -8.75
N HIS A 139 -11.62 8.86 -8.99
CA HIS A 139 -12.24 8.17 -10.13
C HIS A 139 -13.43 7.28 -9.73
N GLU A 140 -13.90 7.33 -8.47
CA GLU A 140 -15.14 6.63 -8.10
C GLU A 140 -16.37 7.30 -8.74
N ASP A 141 -17.24 6.49 -9.35
CA ASP A 141 -18.53 6.97 -9.88
C ASP A 141 -19.46 7.51 -8.79
N SER A 142 -19.38 6.92 -7.59
CA SER A 142 -20.13 7.34 -6.42
C SER A 142 -19.26 7.19 -5.17
N TYR A 143 -19.43 8.09 -4.21
CA TYR A 143 -18.64 8.09 -2.99
C TYR A 143 -18.87 6.80 -2.18
N SER A 144 -17.85 5.93 -2.12
CA SER A 144 -17.93 4.67 -1.36
C SER A 144 -17.50 4.83 0.10
N GLY A 145 -16.73 5.88 0.41
CA GLY A 145 -16.08 6.06 1.70
C GLY A 145 -14.92 5.11 1.98
N ARG A 146 -14.46 4.33 0.99
CA ARG A 146 -13.38 3.35 1.14
C ARG A 146 -12.01 3.93 0.83
N TYR A 147 -11.96 4.97 -0.01
CA TYR A 147 -10.73 5.61 -0.45
C TYR A 147 -10.58 7.02 0.11
N THR A 148 -9.34 7.50 0.16
CA THR A 148 -9.03 8.83 0.70
C THR A 148 -8.06 9.62 -0.18
N LYS A 149 -8.22 10.95 -0.15
CA LYS A 149 -7.27 11.93 -0.69
C LYS A 149 -6.47 12.62 0.44
N ASN A 150 -6.80 12.32 1.69
CA ASN A 150 -6.24 12.93 2.89
C ASN A 150 -5.34 11.92 3.59
N PHE A 151 -4.06 12.27 3.74
CA PHE A 151 -3.06 11.37 4.32
C PHE A 151 -2.32 12.07 5.47
N LEU A 152 -2.04 11.30 6.52
CA LEU A 152 -1.17 11.71 7.62
C LEU A 152 -0.02 10.71 7.71
N VAL A 153 1.20 11.17 7.45
CA VAL A 153 2.42 10.37 7.61
C VAL A 153 3.12 10.80 8.89
N VAL A 154 3.33 9.86 9.81
CA VAL A 154 3.98 10.12 11.10
C VAL A 154 5.38 9.52 11.11
N ALA A 155 6.39 10.35 11.36
CA ALA A 155 7.77 9.93 11.49
C ALA A 155 8.15 9.78 12.98
N PRO A 156 9.00 8.80 13.36
CA PRO A 156 9.44 8.60 14.73
C PRO A 156 10.44 9.64 15.25
N GLY A 157 10.99 10.49 14.38
CA GLY A 157 11.96 11.53 14.74
C GLY A 157 12.39 12.36 13.53
N ILE A 158 13.15 13.43 13.79
CA ILE A 158 13.48 14.44 12.78
C ILE A 158 14.26 13.88 11.59
N ILE A 159 15.19 12.94 11.83
CA ILE A 159 15.99 12.31 10.76
C ILE A 159 15.12 11.56 9.75
N VAL A 160 14.09 10.85 10.23
CA VAL A 160 13.16 10.13 9.34
C VAL A 160 12.21 11.11 8.66
N TYR A 161 11.79 12.15 9.38
CA TYR A 161 10.97 13.22 8.82
C TYR A 161 11.69 13.93 7.65
N ASP A 162 12.96 14.28 7.80
CA ASP A 162 13.74 14.93 6.74
C ASP A 162 13.88 14.04 5.51
N ARG A 163 14.13 12.73 5.70
CA ARG A 163 14.15 11.76 4.59
C ARG A 163 12.80 11.63 3.88
N LEU A 164 11.70 11.71 4.62
CA LEU A 164 10.37 11.76 4.01
C LEU A 164 10.18 13.07 3.24
N LEU A 165 10.63 14.21 3.77
CA LEU A 165 10.60 15.46 3.01
C LEU A 165 11.42 15.36 1.72
N ASP A 166 12.59 14.72 1.73
CA ASP A 166 13.35 14.47 0.50
C ASP A 166 12.57 13.57 -0.47
N ALA A 167 11.94 12.51 0.02
CA ALA A 167 11.15 11.59 -0.80
C ALA A 167 9.94 12.26 -1.47
N PHE A 168 9.24 13.17 -0.77
CA PHE A 168 8.04 13.84 -1.28
C PHE A 168 8.34 15.16 -2.00
N LYS A 169 9.24 15.98 -1.46
CA LYS A 169 9.49 17.37 -1.91
C LYS A 169 10.83 17.55 -2.62
N GLY A 170 11.68 16.52 -2.61
CA GLY A 170 13.01 16.58 -3.19
C GLY A 170 14.04 17.09 -2.20
N LYS A 171 15.31 16.84 -2.51
CA LYS A 171 16.47 17.17 -1.68
C LYS A 171 16.72 18.67 -1.64
N ILE A 172 17.35 19.13 -0.57
CA ILE A 172 17.81 20.52 -0.46
C ILE A 172 18.94 20.75 -1.48
N LYS A 173 18.84 21.83 -2.27
CA LYS A 173 19.90 22.23 -3.20
C LYS A 173 21.13 22.67 -2.42
N GLU A 174 22.30 22.26 -2.87
CA GLU A 174 23.58 22.55 -2.23
C GLU A 174 23.75 24.06 -1.97
N GLY A 175 24.08 24.42 -0.72
CA GLY A 175 24.29 25.81 -0.31
C GLY A 175 23.01 26.65 -0.14
N THR A 176 21.82 26.06 -0.21
CA THR A 176 20.54 26.79 -0.07
C THR A 176 19.61 26.14 0.98
N GLN A 177 18.44 26.76 1.20
CA GLN A 177 17.31 26.14 1.92
C GLN A 177 16.19 25.68 0.97
N GLU A 178 16.37 25.85 -0.33
CA GLU A 178 15.39 25.48 -1.34
C GLU A 178 15.47 23.99 -1.66
N ARG A 179 14.31 23.37 -1.93
CA ARG A 179 14.26 21.97 -2.39
C ARG A 179 14.22 21.90 -3.91
N ASP A 180 14.93 20.93 -4.47
CA ASP A 180 14.83 20.56 -5.88
C ASP A 180 13.77 19.47 -6.05
N GLU A 181 12.57 19.88 -6.47
CA GLU A 181 11.45 18.97 -6.69
C GLU A 181 11.78 17.77 -7.59
N LYS A 182 12.67 17.94 -8.58
CA LYS A 182 13.00 16.88 -9.54
C LYS A 182 13.75 15.71 -8.91
N THR A 183 14.31 15.92 -7.72
CA THR A 183 15.04 14.90 -6.97
C THR A 183 14.17 14.11 -6.00
N ASN A 184 12.86 14.36 -5.96
CA ASN A 184 11.94 13.57 -5.15
C ASN A 184 11.77 12.16 -5.74
N ASP A 185 11.24 11.22 -4.94
CA ASP A 185 11.13 9.81 -5.34
C ASP A 185 10.19 9.61 -6.53
N PHE A 186 9.15 10.44 -6.66
CA PHE A 186 8.16 10.34 -7.74
C PHE A 186 8.75 10.76 -9.09
N TYR A 187 9.47 11.87 -9.15
CA TYR A 187 10.15 12.31 -10.36
C TYR A 187 11.34 11.42 -10.70
N SER A 188 12.14 11.05 -9.70
CA SER A 188 13.32 10.20 -9.90
C SER A 188 12.96 8.79 -10.37
N ASN A 189 11.74 8.32 -10.07
CA ASN A 189 11.23 7.00 -10.47
C ASN A 189 9.89 7.15 -11.21
N GLY A 190 9.81 8.16 -12.09
CA GLY A 190 8.58 8.53 -12.81
C GLY A 190 7.98 7.37 -13.59
N ASP A 191 8.80 6.56 -14.25
CA ASP A 191 8.31 5.41 -15.02
C ASP A 191 7.53 4.40 -14.16
N LEU A 192 7.81 4.33 -12.85
CA LEU A 192 7.15 3.44 -11.89
C LEU A 192 5.92 4.07 -11.23
N PHE A 193 6.03 5.32 -10.80
CA PHE A 193 5.00 5.97 -9.98
C PHE A 193 4.06 6.88 -10.76
N LEU A 194 4.38 7.24 -12.00
CA LEU A 194 3.63 8.21 -12.79
C LEU A 194 3.13 7.59 -14.10
N PRO A 195 2.15 6.66 -14.06
CA PRO A 195 1.49 6.18 -15.27
C PRO A 195 0.98 7.38 -16.08
N GLU A 196 1.21 7.40 -17.39
CA GLU A 196 0.93 8.55 -18.24
C GLU A 196 -0.52 9.05 -18.13
N ALA A 197 -1.49 8.13 -17.99
CA ALA A 197 -2.91 8.47 -17.82
C ALA A 197 -3.22 9.28 -16.56
N TYR A 198 -2.40 9.16 -15.50
CA TYR A 198 -2.64 9.77 -14.19
C TYR A 198 -1.54 10.74 -13.75
N LYS A 199 -0.51 10.92 -14.57
CA LYS A 199 0.72 11.64 -14.24
C LYS A 199 0.47 13.04 -13.70
N GLU A 200 -0.32 13.85 -14.40
CA GLU A 200 -0.63 15.21 -13.96
C GLU A 200 -1.38 15.24 -12.62
N GLU A 201 -2.31 14.30 -12.43
CA GLU A 201 -3.14 14.21 -11.25
C GLU A 201 -2.32 13.86 -10.00
N ILE A 202 -1.37 12.94 -10.15
CA ILE A 202 -0.43 12.52 -9.11
C ILE A 202 0.53 13.67 -8.79
N ILE A 203 1.13 14.29 -9.80
CA ILE A 203 2.07 15.42 -9.61
C ILE A 203 1.40 16.59 -8.89
N ARG A 204 0.21 17.00 -9.35
CA ARG A 204 -0.55 18.10 -8.71
C ARG A 204 -0.88 17.79 -7.26
N PHE A 205 -1.17 16.53 -6.94
CA PHE A 205 -1.42 16.13 -5.56
C PHE A 205 -0.17 16.28 -4.69
N ILE A 206 0.97 15.72 -5.14
CA ILE A 206 2.22 15.73 -4.38
C ILE A 206 2.73 17.16 -4.16
N GLN A 207 2.67 18.03 -5.17
CA GLN A 207 3.20 19.39 -5.08
C GLN A 207 2.39 20.32 -4.16
N ASN A 208 1.06 20.15 -4.11
CA ASN A 208 0.18 21.12 -3.45
C ASN A 208 -0.32 20.72 -2.06
N ASN A 209 -0.09 19.47 -1.63
CA ASN A 209 -0.71 18.93 -0.41
C ASN A 209 0.30 18.54 0.68
N THR A 210 1.55 19.02 0.61
CA THR A 210 2.51 18.86 1.71
C THR A 210 2.46 20.07 2.64
N VAL A 211 1.99 19.88 3.87
CA VAL A 211 2.07 20.88 4.94
C VAL A 211 3.34 20.63 5.75
N THR A 212 4.19 21.65 5.91
CA THR A 212 5.30 21.61 6.88
C THR A 212 4.81 22.12 8.23
N LYS A 213 5.12 21.37 9.30
CA LYS A 213 4.96 21.86 10.67
C LYS A 213 5.97 22.95 10.99
#